data_AF-A0A3E2CCJ1-F1
#
_entry.id   AF-A0A3E2CCJ1-F1
#
_cell.length_a   1.000
_cell.length_b   1.000
_cell.length_c   1.000
_cell.angle_alpha   90.00
_cell.angle_beta   90.00
_cell.angle_gamma   90.00
#
_symmetry.space_group_name_H-M   'P 1'
#
loop_
_entity.id
_entity.type
_entity.pdbx_description
1 polymer ?
#
loop_
_entity_poly.entity_id
_entity_poly.type
_entity_poly.pdbx_seq_one_letter_code
_entity_poly.pdbx_strand_id
1 'polypeptide(L)'
;MTNNEQNAIASTESSKNNAIAVLPKVEISGLSDEEVAEAVSRGDVNITSKQTSRSLMDIVRANVFTLFNAIIFTAMVVVLATGSWKDAVFGVVILVNTGIGIVTELKAKHTLDRLSILIAARAMVRRGGENIEIAHKDIVLGDVLWLRAGEQVPADVEVLESWGLEMDESMLTGESATVRKAQGDDVYSGSTAV
;
A
#
# COMPACT_ATOMS: atom_id res chain seq x y z
N MET A 1 24.77 29.14 12.90
CA MET A 1 23.75 28.07 12.80
C MET A 1 23.55 27.59 11.35
N THR A 2 24.49 27.83 10.42
CA THR A 2 24.21 27.77 8.97
C THR A 2 24.83 26.60 8.20
N ASN A 3 25.75 25.82 8.79
CA ASN A 3 26.45 24.74 8.06
C ASN A 3 25.70 23.40 8.04
N ASN A 4 24.80 23.15 9.00
CA ASN A 4 24.16 21.83 9.11
C ASN A 4 22.90 21.71 8.23
N GLU A 5 22.18 22.81 8.03
CA GLU A 5 21.00 22.85 7.17
C GLU A 5 21.36 22.82 5.68
N GLN A 6 22.47 23.45 5.28
CA GLN A 6 22.98 23.40 3.90
C GLN A 6 23.45 21.98 3.51
N ASN A 7 24.06 21.23 4.44
CA ASN A 7 24.46 19.84 4.19
C ASN A 7 23.27 18.87 4.08
N ALA A 8 22.16 19.14 4.79
CA ALA A 8 20.94 18.33 4.72
C ALA A 8 20.16 18.53 3.41
N ILE A 9 20.14 19.76 2.88
CA ILE A 9 19.50 20.08 1.60
C ILE A 9 20.34 19.52 0.44
N ALA A 10 21.67 19.66 0.49
CA ALA A 10 22.57 19.12 -0.52
C ALA A 10 22.59 17.58 -0.57
N SER A 11 22.41 16.90 0.56
CA SER A 11 22.27 15.43 0.59
C SER A 11 20.91 14.95 0.10
N THR A 12 19.85 15.73 0.29
CA THR A 12 18.52 15.45 -0.28
C THR A 12 18.46 15.68 -1.78
N GLU A 13 19.12 16.72 -2.30
CA GLU A 13 19.23 16.98 -3.75
C GLU A 13 20.20 16.00 -4.44
N SER A 14 21.33 15.66 -3.80
CA SER A 14 22.27 14.67 -4.32
C SER A 14 21.64 13.26 -4.41
N SER A 15 20.79 12.89 -3.44
CA SER A 15 20.04 11.63 -3.50
C SER A 15 18.95 11.63 -4.58
N LYS A 16 18.37 12.79 -4.93
CA LYS A 16 17.43 12.93 -6.06
C LYS A 16 18.14 12.90 -7.42
N ASN A 17 19.29 13.56 -7.53
CA ASN A 17 20.06 13.61 -8.78
C ASN A 17 20.77 12.29 -9.10
N ASN A 18 21.07 11.46 -8.10
CA ASN A 18 21.65 10.13 -8.33
C ASN A 18 20.61 9.06 -8.70
N ALA A 19 19.31 9.33 -8.50
CA ALA A 19 18.22 8.40 -8.81
C ALA A 19 17.78 8.46 -10.29
N ILE A 20 18.16 9.51 -11.02
CA ILE A 20 18.20 9.50 -12.48
C ILE A 20 19.53 8.88 -12.90
N ALA A 21 19.75 7.62 -12.49
CA ALA A 21 20.67 6.76 -13.22
C ALA A 21 20.30 6.90 -14.70
N VAL A 22 21.29 7.21 -15.54
CA VAL A 22 21.09 7.46 -16.98
C VAL A 22 20.40 6.23 -17.57
N LEU A 23 19.08 6.31 -17.68
CA LEU A 23 18.29 5.25 -18.28
C LEU A 23 18.67 5.18 -19.77
N PRO A 24 18.72 3.98 -20.35
CA PRO A 24 18.93 3.82 -21.78
C PRO A 24 17.93 4.68 -22.56
N LYS A 25 18.35 5.23 -23.69
CA LYS A 25 17.41 5.90 -24.59
C LYS A 25 16.62 4.82 -25.32
N VAL A 26 15.29 4.92 -25.23
CA VAL A 26 14.34 4.05 -25.91
C VAL A 26 13.41 4.89 -26.78
N GLU A 27 13.02 4.36 -27.94
CA GLU A 27 12.12 5.05 -28.87
C GLU A 27 10.65 4.98 -28.43
N ILE A 28 10.32 4.08 -27.50
CA ILE A 28 8.97 3.86 -26.98
C ILE A 28 8.53 5.11 -26.21
N SER A 29 7.42 5.74 -26.58
CA SER A 29 6.89 6.93 -25.90
C SER A 29 6.09 6.59 -24.64
N GLY A 30 5.51 5.40 -24.57
CA GLY A 30 4.52 5.05 -23.55
C GLY A 30 3.19 5.79 -23.72
N LEU A 31 2.30 5.68 -22.73
CA LEU A 31 0.95 6.25 -22.78
C LEU A 31 0.95 7.78 -22.64
N SER A 32 0.00 8.43 -23.31
CA SER A 32 -0.33 9.83 -23.11
C SER A 32 -1.23 10.04 -21.88
N ASP A 33 -1.30 11.27 -21.38
CA ASP A 33 -2.19 11.62 -20.25
C ASP A 33 -3.66 11.34 -20.56
N GLU A 34 -4.07 11.48 -21.83
CA GLU A 34 -5.43 11.20 -22.31
C GLU A 34 -5.74 9.69 -22.26
N GLU A 35 -4.81 8.84 -22.75
CA GLU A 35 -4.95 7.38 -22.70
C GLU A 35 -4.95 6.86 -21.27
N VAL A 36 -4.13 7.44 -20.40
CA VAL A 36 -4.13 7.12 -18.96
C VAL A 36 -5.47 7.48 -18.33
N ALA A 37 -6.00 8.68 -18.61
CA ALA A 37 -7.30 9.09 -18.09
C ALA A 37 -8.43 8.15 -18.57
N GLU A 38 -8.36 7.72 -19.84
CA GLU A 38 -9.31 6.75 -20.38
C GLU A 38 -9.18 5.38 -19.70
N ALA A 39 -7.97 4.85 -19.52
CA ALA A 39 -7.71 3.59 -18.83
C ALA A 39 -8.22 3.63 -17.37
N VAL A 40 -7.98 4.73 -16.66
CA VAL A 40 -8.53 4.94 -15.31
C VAL A 40 -10.05 4.92 -15.32
N SER A 41 -10.69 5.54 -16.32
CA SER A 41 -12.15 5.56 -16.44
C SER A 41 -12.75 4.17 -16.70
N ARG A 42 -12.02 3.30 -17.41
CA ARG A 42 -12.38 1.89 -17.65
C ARG A 42 -12.12 1.00 -16.44
N GLY A 43 -11.35 1.47 -15.46
CA GLY A 43 -10.97 0.72 -14.28
C GLY A 43 -9.77 -0.20 -14.49
N ASP A 44 -8.98 0.04 -15.54
CA ASP A 44 -7.76 -0.72 -15.87
C ASP A 44 -6.57 -0.33 -14.94
N VAL A 45 -6.84 -0.12 -13.66
CA VAL A 45 -5.89 0.35 -12.63
C VAL A 45 -5.30 -0.82 -11.84
N ASN A 46 -4.04 -0.70 -11.44
CA ASN A 46 -3.33 -1.71 -10.66
C ASN A 46 -3.68 -1.63 -9.16
N ILE A 47 -4.95 -1.85 -8.81
CA ILE A 47 -5.41 -1.84 -7.42
C ILE A 47 -5.85 -3.24 -7.02
N THR A 48 -5.13 -3.84 -6.06
CA THR A 48 -5.60 -5.05 -5.40
C THR A 48 -6.63 -4.66 -4.32
N SER A 49 -7.79 -5.29 -4.31
CA SER A 49 -8.95 -4.96 -3.46
C SER A 49 -8.75 -5.17 -1.96
N LYS A 50 -7.52 -5.42 -1.48
CA LYS A 50 -7.21 -5.59 -0.06
C LYS A 50 -6.92 -4.26 0.62
N GLN A 51 -7.92 -3.39 0.66
CA GLN A 51 -8.02 -2.43 1.76
C GLN A 51 -8.59 -3.19 2.96
N THR A 52 -7.73 -3.87 3.71
CA THR A 52 -8.05 -4.46 5.03
C THR A 52 -8.31 -3.40 6.11
N SER A 53 -8.65 -2.18 5.70
CA SER A 53 -9.09 -1.14 6.62
C SER A 53 -10.54 -1.50 6.99
N ARG A 54 -10.71 -2.12 8.17
CA ARG A 54 -12.04 -2.39 8.73
C ARG A 54 -12.84 -1.09 8.72
N SER A 55 -14.10 -1.15 8.31
CA SER A 55 -14.93 0.04 8.30
C SER A 55 -15.15 0.55 9.73
N LEU A 56 -15.47 1.83 9.89
CA LEU A 56 -15.82 2.39 11.20
C LEU A 56 -16.95 1.60 11.87
N MET A 57 -17.91 1.12 11.08
CA MET A 57 -19.01 0.29 11.57
C MET A 57 -18.53 -1.08 12.05
N ASP A 58 -17.58 -1.70 11.34
CA ASP A 58 -16.99 -2.98 11.75
C ASP A 58 -16.22 -2.84 13.07
N ILE A 59 -15.48 -1.74 13.24
CA ILE A 59 -14.74 -1.40 14.46
C ILE A 59 -15.72 -1.23 15.62
N VAL A 60 -16.76 -0.40 15.44
CA VAL A 60 -17.77 -0.18 16.48
C VAL A 60 -18.46 -1.49 16.85
N ARG A 61 -18.92 -2.27 15.86
CA ARG A 61 -19.59 -3.54 16.10
C ARG A 61 -18.69 -4.53 16.84
N ALA A 62 -17.43 -4.64 16.45
CA ALA A 62 -16.48 -5.55 17.09
C ALA A 62 -16.21 -5.20 18.55
N ASN A 63 -16.18 -3.91 18.90
CA ASN A 63 -15.94 -3.46 20.28
C ASN A 63 -17.21 -3.41 21.14
N VAL A 64 -18.38 -3.19 20.54
CA VAL A 64 -19.68 -3.18 21.24
C VAL A 64 -20.13 -4.61 21.55
N PHE A 65 -20.08 -5.52 20.58
CA PHE A 65 -20.58 -6.89 20.71
C PHE A 65 -19.49 -7.86 21.19
N THR A 66 -18.79 -7.50 22.25
CA THR A 66 -17.82 -8.39 22.90
C THR A 66 -18.51 -9.31 23.91
N LEU A 67 -17.96 -10.50 24.13
CA LEU A 67 -18.44 -11.43 25.16
C LEU A 67 -18.47 -10.76 26.55
N PHE A 68 -17.45 -9.94 26.85
CA PHE A 68 -17.39 -9.18 28.09
C PHE A 68 -18.57 -8.20 28.22
N ASN A 69 -18.85 -7.41 27.18
CA ASN A 69 -20.01 -6.51 27.18
C ASN A 69 -21.33 -7.28 27.29
N ALA A 70 -21.44 -8.45 26.67
CA ALA A 70 -22.62 -9.31 26.79
C ALA A 70 -22.85 -9.78 28.24
N ILE A 71 -21.77 -10.16 28.96
CA ILE A 71 -21.84 -10.54 30.38
C ILE A 71 -22.30 -9.35 31.23
N ILE A 72 -21.69 -8.17 31.06
CA ILE A 72 -22.06 -6.97 31.84
C ILE A 72 -23.49 -6.50 31.50
N PHE A 73 -23.88 -6.58 30.23
CA PHE A 73 -25.24 -6.24 29.79
C PHE A 73 -26.27 -7.20 30.42
N THR A 74 -25.97 -8.50 30.45
CA THR A 74 -26.83 -9.50 31.11
C THR A 74 -26.95 -9.21 32.61
N ALA A 75 -25.83 -8.93 33.29
CA ALA A 75 -25.83 -8.55 34.70
C ALA A 75 -26.65 -7.27 34.95
N MET A 76 -26.52 -6.26 34.09
CA MET A 76 -27.30 -5.02 34.16
C MET A 76 -28.81 -5.28 34.04
N VAL A 77 -29.25 -6.14 33.10
CA VAL A 77 -30.67 -6.51 32.93
C VAL A 77 -31.20 -7.21 34.19
N VAL A 78 -30.44 -8.15 34.76
CA VAL A 78 -30.82 -8.85 36.00
C VAL A 78 -30.98 -7.86 37.16
N VAL A 79 -30.06 -6.92 37.33
CA VAL A 79 -30.10 -5.95 38.41
C VAL A 79 -31.23 -4.93 38.23
N LEU A 80 -31.47 -4.43 37.02
CA LEU A 80 -32.60 -3.53 36.74
C LEU A 80 -33.95 -4.18 37.06
N ALA A 81 -34.09 -5.49 36.83
CA ALA A 81 -35.29 -6.23 37.21
C ALA A 81 -35.55 -6.26 38.73
N THR A 82 -34.52 -6.00 39.56
CA THR A 82 -34.66 -5.89 41.03
C THR A 82 -35.10 -4.50 41.50
N GLY A 83 -35.19 -3.51 40.60
CA GLY A 83 -35.68 -2.15 40.90
C GLY A 83 -34.65 -1.19 41.47
N SER A 84 -33.37 -1.58 41.55
CA SER A 84 -32.27 -0.74 42.08
C SER A 84 -31.57 0.06 40.98
N TRP A 85 -32.05 1.28 40.71
CA TRP A 85 -31.46 2.18 39.70
C TRP A 85 -30.05 2.67 40.04
N LYS A 86 -29.64 2.57 41.31
CA LYS A 86 -28.30 2.95 41.80
C LYS A 86 -27.19 2.07 41.22
N ASP A 87 -27.54 0.89 40.70
CA ASP A 87 -26.60 -0.06 40.09
C ASP A 87 -26.39 0.16 38.58
N ALA A 88 -26.89 1.28 38.03
CA ALA A 88 -26.63 1.71 36.64
C ALA A 88 -25.14 1.90 36.31
N VAL A 89 -24.25 1.80 37.31
CA VAL A 89 -22.79 1.76 37.18
C VAL A 89 -22.31 0.73 36.14
N PHE A 90 -23.01 -0.40 35.98
CA PHE A 90 -22.65 -1.41 34.97
C PHE A 90 -22.72 -0.87 33.54
N GLY A 91 -23.67 0.02 33.24
CA GLY A 91 -23.77 0.69 31.93
C GLY A 91 -22.59 1.62 31.67
N VAL A 92 -22.07 2.28 32.71
CA VAL A 92 -20.87 3.12 32.62
C VAL A 92 -19.64 2.28 32.26
N VAL A 93 -19.50 1.09 32.86
CA VAL A 93 -18.39 0.16 32.55
C VAL A 93 -18.43 -0.30 31.09
N ILE A 94 -19.62 -0.63 30.55
CA ILE A 94 -19.78 -0.99 29.13
C ILE A 94 -19.36 0.17 28.23
N LEU A 95 -19.83 1.39 28.52
CA LEU A 95 -19.50 2.58 27.73
C LEU A 95 -18.01 2.89 27.75
N VAL A 96 -17.37 2.81 28.91
CA VAL A 96 -15.92 3.05 29.06
C VAL A 96 -15.13 2.01 28.29
N ASN A 97 -15.41 0.71 28.46
CA ASN A 97 -14.67 -0.35 27.78
C ASN A 97 -14.85 -0.32 26.27
N THR A 98 -16.08 -0.09 25.80
CA THR A 98 -16.38 0.06 24.37
C THR A 98 -15.68 1.29 23.79
N GLY A 99 -15.73 2.42 24.50
CA GLY A 99 -15.09 3.67 24.10
C GLY A 99 -13.57 3.54 24.01
N ILE A 100 -12.93 2.92 25.01
CA ILE A 100 -11.48 2.66 24.98
C ILE A 100 -11.13 1.74 23.81
N GLY A 101 -11.90 0.68 23.58
CA GLY A 101 -11.70 -0.25 22.45
C GLY A 101 -11.75 0.46 21.10
N ILE A 102 -12.82 1.23 20.85
CA ILE A 102 -12.97 2.01 19.61
C ILE A 102 -11.83 3.00 19.42
N VAL A 103 -11.48 3.78 20.45
CA VAL A 103 -10.40 4.79 20.35
C VAL A 103 -9.06 4.12 20.06
N THR A 104 -8.78 2.97 20.67
CA THR A 104 -7.53 2.23 20.47
C THR A 104 -7.46 1.67 19.05
N GLU A 105 -8.54 1.08 18.55
CA GLU A 105 -8.60 0.54 17.19
C GLU A 105 -8.52 1.66 16.14
N LEU A 106 -9.18 2.80 16.36
CA LEU A 106 -9.08 3.97 15.46
C LEU A 106 -7.65 4.54 15.42
N LYS A 107 -6.97 4.65 16.57
CA LYS A 107 -5.57 5.09 16.63
C LYS A 107 -4.65 4.11 15.88
N ALA A 108 -4.86 2.81 16.04
CA ALA A 108 -4.11 1.78 15.34
C ALA A 108 -4.32 1.87 13.82
N LYS A 109 -5.57 1.96 13.37
CA LYS A 109 -5.92 2.15 11.95
C LYS A 109 -5.26 3.39 11.36
N HIS A 110 -5.36 4.54 12.03
CA HIS A 110 -4.78 5.79 11.55
C HIS A 110 -3.25 5.74 11.44
N THR A 111 -2.60 5.02 12.36
CA THR A 111 -1.15 4.82 12.33
C THR A 111 -0.75 3.94 11.14
N LEU A 112 -1.48 2.84 10.91
CA LEU A 112 -1.27 1.95 9.77
C LEU A 112 -1.53 2.64 8.43
N ASP A 113 -2.62 3.40 8.31
CA ASP A 113 -2.97 4.13 7.10
C ASP A 113 -1.85 5.14 6.75
N ARG A 114 -1.33 5.87 7.73
CA ARG A 114 -0.19 6.79 7.52
C ARG A 114 1.09 6.06 7.12
N LEU A 115 1.38 4.94 7.78
CA LEU A 115 2.55 4.13 7.44
C LEU A 115 2.46 3.58 6.01
N SER A 116 1.26 3.17 5.58
CA SER A 116 1.03 2.66 4.22
C SER A 116 1.37 3.68 3.13
N ILE A 117 1.15 4.98 3.38
CA ILE A 117 1.50 6.06 2.43
C ILE A 117 3.02 6.24 2.37
N LEU A 118 3.72 6.11 3.50
CA LEU A 118 5.18 6.27 3.57
C LEU A 118 5.93 5.11 2.93
N ILE A 119 5.39 3.90 2.98
CA ILE A 119 5.97 2.67 2.40
C ILE A 119 5.35 2.36 1.03
N ALA A 120 4.55 3.27 0.47
CA ALA A 120 3.95 3.06 -0.85
C ALA A 120 5.07 2.89 -1.88
N ALA A 121 5.21 1.68 -2.41
CA ALA A 121 6.19 1.37 -3.44
C ALA A 121 5.91 2.21 -4.69
N ARG A 122 6.99 2.71 -5.29
CA ARG A 122 6.96 3.58 -6.46
C ARG A 122 7.62 2.86 -7.63
N ALA A 123 7.10 3.11 -8.82
CA ALA A 123 7.67 2.63 -10.06
C ALA A 123 7.98 3.81 -10.97
N MET A 124 9.05 3.69 -11.74
CA MET A 124 9.39 4.62 -12.80
C MET A 124 8.69 4.17 -14.08
N VAL A 125 7.75 4.97 -14.60
CA VAL A 125 7.06 4.71 -15.86
C VAL A 125 7.48 5.69 -16.93
N ARG A 126 7.25 5.33 -18.18
CA ARG A 126 7.41 6.19 -19.34
C ARG A 126 6.04 6.56 -19.88
N ARG A 127 5.72 7.85 -19.86
CA ARG A 127 4.45 8.41 -20.36
C ARG A 127 4.75 9.66 -21.17
N GLY A 128 4.14 9.80 -22.35
CA GLY A 128 4.38 10.94 -23.25
C GLY A 128 5.84 11.14 -23.66
N GLY A 129 6.69 10.10 -23.59
CA GLY A 129 8.12 10.15 -23.85
C GLY A 129 8.98 10.63 -22.68
N GLU A 130 8.39 10.90 -21.52
CA GLU A 130 9.08 11.32 -20.30
C GLU A 130 9.07 10.20 -19.25
N ASN A 131 10.12 10.15 -18.43
CA ASN A 131 10.22 9.20 -17.33
C ASN A 131 9.67 9.86 -16.06
N ILE A 132 8.64 9.26 -15.47
CA ILE A 132 7.88 9.82 -14.35
C ILE A 132 7.77 8.76 -13.25
N GLU A 133 8.04 9.15 -12.01
CA GLU A 133 7.93 8.26 -10.86
C GLU A 133 6.52 8.33 -10.24
N ILE A 134 5.77 7.24 -10.33
CA ILE A 134 4.38 7.15 -9.84
C ILE A 134 4.25 6.09 -8.74
N ALA A 135 3.17 6.15 -7.95
CA ALA A 135 2.91 5.09 -6.97
C ALA A 135 2.37 3.84 -7.70
N HIS A 136 2.63 2.63 -7.17
CA HIS A 136 2.17 1.38 -7.80
C HIS A 136 0.67 1.36 -8.10
N LYS A 137 -0.14 1.97 -7.23
CA LYS A 137 -1.61 2.08 -7.38
C LYS A 137 -2.06 2.95 -8.57
N ASP A 138 -1.18 3.80 -9.09
CA ASP A 138 -1.46 4.73 -10.18
C ASP A 138 -0.98 4.16 -11.54
N ILE A 139 -0.42 2.94 -11.53
CA ILE A 139 -0.08 2.17 -12.72
C ILE A 139 -1.38 1.70 -13.39
N VAL A 140 -1.45 1.83 -14.69
CA VAL A 140 -2.58 1.37 -15.53
C VAL A 140 -2.13 0.33 -16.54
N LEU A 141 -3.07 -0.46 -17.05
CA LEU A 141 -2.80 -1.40 -18.13
C LEU A 141 -2.26 -0.65 -19.37
N GLY A 142 -1.14 -1.15 -19.91
CA GLY A 142 -0.45 -0.52 -21.05
C GLY A 142 0.65 0.46 -20.66
N ASP A 143 0.85 0.75 -19.37
CA ASP A 143 2.02 1.51 -18.93
C ASP A 143 3.32 0.81 -19.32
N VAL A 144 4.31 1.60 -19.71
CA VAL A 144 5.68 1.13 -19.94
C VAL A 144 6.49 1.46 -18.70
N LEU A 145 6.99 0.45 -18.01
CA LEU A 145 7.74 0.62 -16.77
C LEU A 145 9.22 0.29 -16.95
N TRP A 146 10.05 0.99 -16.19
CA TRP A 146 11.43 0.64 -15.98
C TRP A 146 11.52 -0.33 -14.81
N LEU A 147 12.31 -1.38 -14.99
CA LEU A 147 12.61 -2.35 -13.95
C LEU A 147 14.13 -2.40 -13.76
N ARG A 148 14.59 -2.09 -12.55
CA ARG A 148 16.02 -2.06 -12.19
C ARG A 148 16.35 -3.18 -11.21
N ALA A 149 17.63 -3.53 -11.13
CA ALA A 149 18.12 -4.47 -10.13
C ALA A 149 17.73 -4.02 -8.70
N GLY A 150 17.18 -4.95 -7.93
CA GLY A 150 16.61 -4.73 -6.59
C GLY A 150 15.14 -4.32 -6.58
N GLU A 151 14.52 -4.04 -7.72
CA GLU A 151 13.11 -3.68 -7.80
C GLU A 151 12.21 -4.91 -7.99
N GLN A 152 11.08 -4.92 -7.30
CA GLN A 152 10.03 -5.93 -7.47
C GLN A 152 9.06 -5.50 -8.57
N VAL A 153 8.65 -6.46 -9.39
CA VAL A 153 7.73 -6.21 -10.50
C VAL A 153 6.32 -5.94 -9.95
N PRO A 154 5.70 -4.78 -10.26
CA PRO A 154 4.44 -4.35 -9.63
C PRO A 154 3.18 -4.99 -10.21
N ALA A 155 3.26 -5.57 -11.41
CA ALA A 155 2.18 -6.22 -12.15
C ALA A 155 2.78 -7.22 -13.15
N ASP A 156 1.97 -8.09 -13.74
CA ASP A 156 2.45 -8.95 -14.84
C ASP A 156 2.79 -8.07 -16.06
N VAL A 157 3.96 -8.28 -16.64
CA VAL A 157 4.49 -7.47 -17.75
C VAL A 157 5.20 -8.34 -18.79
N GLU A 158 5.27 -7.81 -20.01
CA GLU A 158 6.11 -8.34 -21.09
C GLU A 158 7.37 -7.49 -21.22
N VAL A 159 8.53 -8.13 -21.41
CA VAL A 159 9.80 -7.43 -21.57
C VAL A 159 9.89 -6.80 -22.96
N LEU A 160 9.87 -5.47 -23.03
CA LEU A 160 10.02 -4.75 -24.31
C LEU A 160 11.49 -4.65 -24.73
N GLU A 161 12.38 -4.35 -23.80
CA GLU A 161 13.83 -4.27 -24.02
C GLU A 161 14.57 -4.69 -22.73
N SER A 162 15.74 -5.33 -22.86
CA SER A 162 16.54 -5.72 -21.70
C SER A 162 18.04 -5.53 -21.91
N TRP A 163 18.74 -5.20 -20.81
CA TRP A 163 20.19 -5.03 -20.77
C TRP A 163 20.82 -6.04 -19.80
N GLY A 164 20.46 -7.32 -19.97
CA GLY A 164 20.88 -8.40 -19.07
C GLY A 164 19.95 -8.58 -17.87
N LEU A 165 18.64 -8.48 -18.09
CA LEU A 165 17.64 -8.69 -17.05
C LEU A 165 17.65 -10.14 -16.54
N GLU A 166 17.83 -10.30 -15.24
CA GLU A 166 17.64 -11.55 -14.52
C GLU A 166 16.58 -11.36 -13.44
N MET A 167 15.72 -12.37 -13.29
CA MET A 167 14.60 -12.35 -12.37
C MET A 167 14.77 -13.45 -11.32
N ASP A 168 14.63 -13.09 -10.05
CA ASP A 168 14.39 -14.01 -8.95
C ASP A 168 12.88 -14.28 -8.86
N GLU A 169 12.49 -15.49 -9.23
CA GLU A 169 11.10 -15.99 -9.20
C GLU A 169 10.85 -16.90 -7.97
N SER A 170 11.76 -16.93 -6.98
CA SER A 170 11.69 -17.83 -5.82
C SER A 170 10.42 -17.67 -4.99
N MET A 171 9.84 -16.47 -4.94
CA MET A 171 8.57 -16.19 -4.27
C MET A 171 7.36 -16.85 -4.96
N LEU A 172 7.47 -17.14 -6.26
CA LEU A 172 6.40 -17.75 -7.06
C LEU A 172 6.61 -19.25 -7.25
N THR A 173 7.85 -19.66 -7.55
CA THR A 173 8.18 -21.05 -7.92
C THR A 173 8.79 -21.84 -6.76
N GLY A 174 9.38 -21.16 -5.77
CA GLY A 174 10.17 -21.77 -4.70
C GLY A 174 11.62 -22.09 -5.11
N GLU A 175 12.02 -21.80 -6.34
CA GLU A 175 13.36 -22.06 -6.85
C GLU A 175 14.25 -20.83 -6.66
N SER A 176 15.41 -20.98 -6.03
CA SER A 176 16.33 -19.87 -5.76
C SER A 176 17.23 -19.49 -6.95
N ALA A 177 17.11 -20.18 -8.08
CA ALA A 177 17.90 -19.89 -9.27
C ALA A 177 17.28 -18.71 -10.04
N THR A 178 18.11 -17.78 -10.48
CA THR A 178 17.66 -16.64 -11.28
C THR A 178 17.38 -17.07 -12.72
N VAL A 179 16.36 -16.45 -13.32
CA VAL A 179 15.95 -16.71 -14.70
C VAL A 179 16.27 -15.49 -15.55
N ARG A 180 17.07 -15.68 -16.59
CA ARG A 180 17.40 -14.62 -17.54
C ARG A 180 16.21 -14.37 -18.47
N LYS A 181 15.85 -13.10 -18.67
CA LYS A 181 14.72 -12.69 -19.51
C LYS A 181 15.20 -11.89 -20.72
N ALA A 182 14.64 -12.19 -21.87
CA ALA A 182 14.84 -11.53 -23.15
C ALA A 182 13.59 -10.75 -23.57
N GLN A 183 13.71 -9.97 -24.63
CA GLN A 183 12.57 -9.28 -25.25
C GLN A 183 11.48 -10.28 -25.64
N GLY A 184 10.23 -9.97 -25.28
CA GLY A 184 9.05 -10.79 -25.51
C GLY A 184 8.77 -11.83 -24.41
N ASP A 185 9.66 -11.97 -23.42
CA ASP A 185 9.40 -12.86 -22.28
C ASP A 185 8.44 -12.22 -21.27
N ASP A 186 7.59 -13.06 -20.67
CA ASP A 186 6.72 -12.66 -19.56
C ASP A 186 7.49 -12.61 -18.24
N VAL A 187 7.17 -11.59 -17.44
CA VAL A 187 7.63 -11.39 -16.08
C VAL A 187 6.43 -11.15 -15.18
N TYR A 188 6.34 -11.95 -14.12
CA TYR A 188 5.17 -11.97 -13.25
C TYR A 188 5.33 -11.05 -12.05
N SER A 189 4.20 -10.51 -11.58
CA SER A 189 4.10 -9.71 -10.37
C SER A 189 4.67 -10.47 -9.17
N GLY A 190 5.51 -9.80 -8.39
CA GLY A 190 6.11 -10.37 -7.17
C GLY A 190 7.52 -10.95 -7.36
N SER A 191 7.95 -11.20 -8.60
CA SER A 191 9.36 -11.49 -8.91
C SER A 191 10.23 -10.25 -8.72
N THR A 192 11.52 -10.45 -8.42
CA THR A 192 12.47 -9.34 -8.17
C THR A 192 13.57 -9.34 -9.22
N ALA A 193 13.86 -8.20 -9.82
CA ALA A 193 14.99 -8.07 -10.74
C ALA A 193 16.31 -8.06 -9.95
N VAL A 194 17.31 -8.76 -10.43
CA VAL A 194 18.61 -8.96 -9.76
C VAL A 194 19.78 -8.48 -10.60
#